data_AF-G5HE60-F1
#
_entry.id   AF-G5HE60-F1
#
_cell.length_a   1.000
_cell.length_b   1.000
_cell.length_c   1.000
_cell.angle_alpha   90.00
_cell.angle_beta   90.00
_cell.angle_gamma   90.00
#
_symmetry.space_group_name_H-M   'P 1'
#
loop_
_entity.id
_entity.type
_entity.pdbx_description
1 polymer ?
#
loop_
_entity_poly.entity_id
_entity_poly.type
_entity_poly.pdbx_seq_one_letter_code
_entity_poly.pdbx_strand_id
1 'polypeptide(L)'
;MPKPREYICGYTFCKHSGERVPSEIAIKDGSRYYHPDCHKEKKMKQQIVDIYYKFYKSSEDYKVVLKAVNNLIHDQGYDASFVLYVLCQCIKEKVPYKSVFSLGWQVKNNMMYKNKYSLLKSKNEIKNYSFDDVQCVSSTVDIPEVRKDRKKRATWADTLFQ
;
A
#
# COMPACT_ATOMS: atom_id res chain seq x y z
N MET A 1 -22.31 -8.15 -37.41
CA MET A 1 -22.16 -8.26 -35.94
C MET A 1 -22.20 -6.86 -35.34
N PRO A 2 -22.92 -6.63 -34.23
CA PRO A 2 -22.90 -5.33 -33.55
C PRO A 2 -21.51 -5.07 -32.96
N LYS A 3 -21.01 -3.84 -33.07
CA LYS A 3 -19.73 -3.43 -32.49
C LYS A 3 -19.80 -3.57 -30.96
N PRO A 4 -18.80 -4.18 -30.29
CA PRO A 4 -18.79 -4.31 -28.83
C PRO A 4 -18.83 -2.93 -28.17
N ARG A 5 -19.48 -2.84 -27.00
CA ARG A 5 -19.55 -1.60 -26.23
C ARG A 5 -18.18 -1.29 -25.62
N GLU A 6 -17.86 -0.03 -25.48
CA GLU A 6 -16.57 0.44 -24.94
C GLU A 6 -16.81 1.42 -23.78
N TYR A 7 -16.05 1.29 -22.71
CA TYR A 7 -16.21 2.07 -21.48
C TYR A 7 -14.98 2.89 -21.16
N ILE A 8 -15.16 4.02 -20.47
CA ILE A 8 -14.06 4.80 -19.93
C ILE A 8 -13.60 4.15 -18.61
N CYS A 9 -12.29 3.88 -18.48
CA CYS A 9 -11.72 3.36 -17.26
C CYS A 9 -11.89 4.37 -16.11
N GLY A 10 -12.55 3.96 -15.02
CA GLY A 10 -12.82 4.78 -13.86
C GLY A 10 -11.65 4.93 -12.88
N TYR A 11 -10.45 4.48 -13.25
CA TYR A 11 -9.25 4.56 -12.42
C TYR A 11 -8.48 5.84 -12.70
N THR A 12 -8.24 6.65 -11.67
CA THR A 12 -7.60 7.97 -11.78
C THR A 12 -6.17 7.88 -12.33
N PHE A 13 -5.45 6.79 -12.04
CA PHE A 13 -4.06 6.58 -12.46
C PHE A 13 -3.98 5.54 -13.59
N CYS A 14 -4.96 5.53 -14.50
CA CYS A 14 -4.98 4.62 -15.63
C CYS A 14 -3.72 4.78 -16.49
N LYS A 15 -3.01 3.66 -16.73
CA LYS A 15 -1.77 3.63 -17.53
C LYS A 15 -2.03 3.54 -19.04
N HIS A 16 -3.29 3.32 -19.45
CA HIS A 16 -3.68 3.14 -20.85
C HIS A 16 -4.02 4.46 -21.56
N SER A 17 -3.54 5.61 -21.07
CA SER A 17 -3.62 6.91 -21.77
C SER A 17 -4.99 7.31 -22.37
N GLY A 18 -6.09 6.93 -21.72
CA GLY A 18 -7.45 7.24 -22.18
C GLY A 18 -8.06 6.22 -23.16
N GLU A 19 -7.37 5.11 -23.44
CA GLU A 19 -7.95 3.97 -24.14
C GLU A 19 -9.22 3.49 -23.44
N ARG A 20 -10.23 3.16 -24.26
CA ARG A 20 -11.49 2.64 -23.77
C ARG A 20 -11.39 1.14 -23.56
N VAL A 21 -12.06 0.66 -22.52
CA VAL A 21 -12.11 -0.75 -22.17
C VAL A 21 -13.22 -1.42 -22.98
N PRO A 22 -12.92 -2.41 -23.84
CA PRO A 22 -13.95 -3.21 -24.50
C PRO A 22 -14.81 -3.95 -23.47
N SER A 23 -16.11 -4.08 -23.73
CA SER A 23 -17.07 -4.68 -22.81
C SER A 23 -16.75 -6.12 -22.43
N GLU A 24 -16.02 -6.83 -23.28
CA GLU A 24 -15.63 -8.23 -23.09
C GLU A 24 -14.57 -8.40 -22.00
N ILE A 25 -13.69 -7.41 -21.81
CA ILE A 25 -12.61 -7.46 -20.82
C ILE A 25 -12.83 -6.49 -19.66
N ALA A 26 -13.83 -5.60 -19.75
CA ALA A 26 -14.07 -4.59 -18.74
C ALA A 26 -14.55 -5.21 -17.42
N ILE A 27 -13.86 -4.87 -16.33
CA ILE A 27 -14.29 -5.25 -14.99
C ILE A 27 -15.20 -4.15 -14.44
N LYS A 28 -16.43 -4.52 -14.08
CA LYS A 28 -17.39 -3.61 -13.43
C LYS A 28 -17.23 -3.69 -11.91
N ASP A 29 -17.01 -2.56 -11.26
CA ASP A 29 -16.95 -2.43 -9.79
C ASP A 29 -17.81 -1.22 -9.38
N GLY A 30 -18.98 -1.50 -8.79
CA GLY A 30 -20.04 -0.53 -8.55
C GLY A 30 -20.64 0.03 -9.83
N SER A 31 -20.61 1.36 -9.98
CA SER A 31 -21.10 2.07 -11.17
C SER A 31 -20.04 2.34 -12.24
N ARG A 32 -18.79 1.91 -12.01
CA ARG A 32 -17.64 2.21 -12.89
C ARG A 32 -17.08 0.95 -13.54
N TYR A 33 -16.43 1.15 -14.68
CA TYR A 33 -15.75 0.11 -15.46
C TYR A 33 -14.24 0.34 -15.45
N TYR A 34 -13.46 -0.72 -15.53
CA TYR A 34 -12.01 -0.68 -15.37
C TYR A 34 -11.30 -1.63 -16.33
N HIS A 35 -10.09 -1.25 -16.76
CA HIS A 35 -9.16 -2.23 -17.32
C HIS A 35 -8.82 -3.28 -16.24
N PRO A 36 -8.61 -4.57 -16.60
CA PRO A 36 -8.31 -5.62 -15.64
C PRO A 36 -7.13 -5.32 -14.72
N ASP A 37 -6.05 -4.78 -15.27
CA ASP A 37 -4.84 -4.38 -14.54
C ASP A 37 -5.08 -3.17 -13.62
N CYS A 38 -5.83 -2.17 -14.09
CA CYS A 38 -6.21 -0.99 -13.30
C CYS A 38 -7.10 -1.38 -12.11
N HIS A 39 -8.04 -2.29 -12.32
CA HIS A 39 -8.87 -2.82 -11.24
C HIS A 39 -8.04 -3.60 -10.23
N LYS A 40 -7.11 -4.44 -10.72
CA LYS A 40 -6.19 -5.21 -9.86
C LYS A 40 -5.33 -4.29 -8.99
N GLU A 41 -4.73 -3.26 -9.57
CA GLU A 41 -3.92 -2.28 -8.84
C GLU A 41 -4.77 -1.51 -7.81
N LYS A 42 -5.98 -1.08 -8.19
CA LYS A 42 -6.94 -0.45 -7.26
C LYS A 42 -7.22 -1.35 -6.04
N LYS A 43 -7.49 -2.64 -6.25
CA LYS A 43 -7.75 -3.59 -5.15
C LYS A 43 -6.52 -3.77 -4.27
N MET A 44 -5.33 -3.92 -4.86
CA MET A 44 -4.08 -4.03 -4.08
C MET A 44 -3.82 -2.79 -3.23
N LYS A 45 -4.07 -1.58 -3.74
CA LYS A 45 -3.91 -0.35 -2.94
C LYS A 45 -4.84 -0.34 -1.74
N GLN A 46 -6.10 -0.73 -1.94
CA GLN A 46 -7.05 -0.85 -0.83
C GLN A 46 -6.56 -1.88 0.20
N GLN A 47 -6.10 -3.05 -0.26
CA GLN A 47 -5.55 -4.08 0.62
C GLN A 47 -4.35 -3.59 1.44
N ILE A 48 -3.41 -2.85 0.83
CA ILE A 48 -2.26 -2.27 1.54
C ILE A 48 -2.73 -1.38 2.69
N VAL A 49 -3.70 -0.49 2.42
CA VAL A 49 -4.23 0.44 3.42
C VAL A 49 -4.97 -0.32 4.53
N ASP A 50 -5.81 -1.29 4.17
CA ASP A 50 -6.60 -2.07 5.12
C ASP A 50 -5.69 -2.90 6.06
N ILE A 51 -4.68 -3.57 5.50
CA ILE A 51 -3.69 -4.33 6.26
C ILE A 51 -2.91 -3.40 7.20
N TYR A 52 -2.49 -2.24 6.70
CA TYR A 52 -1.76 -1.26 7.49
C TYR A 52 -2.55 -0.85 8.75
N TYR A 53 -3.82 -0.47 8.61
CA TYR A 53 -4.67 -0.13 9.76
C TYR A 53 -4.94 -1.32 10.67
N LYS A 54 -5.21 -2.50 10.10
CA LYS A 54 -5.53 -3.71 10.85
C LYS A 54 -4.40 -4.13 11.80
N PHE A 55 -3.15 -4.12 11.32
CA PHE A 55 -2.02 -4.63 12.10
C PHE A 55 -1.36 -3.57 12.97
N TYR A 56 -1.25 -2.32 12.50
CA TYR A 56 -0.57 -1.28 13.26
C TYR A 56 -1.51 -0.43 14.12
N LYS A 57 -2.83 -0.63 14.03
CA LYS A 57 -3.85 0.13 14.78
C LYS A 57 -3.60 1.64 14.73
N SER A 58 -3.16 2.13 13.56
CA SER A 58 -2.75 3.52 13.39
C SER A 58 -3.94 4.45 13.56
N SER A 59 -3.72 5.58 14.24
CA SER A 59 -4.66 6.70 14.32
C SER A 59 -4.44 7.75 13.23
N GLU A 60 -3.55 7.47 12.27
CA GLU A 60 -3.34 8.34 11.12
C GLU A 60 -4.63 8.51 10.31
N ASP A 61 -4.74 9.65 9.62
CA ASP A 61 -5.87 9.92 8.76
C ASP A 61 -5.81 9.02 7.51
N TYR A 62 -6.94 8.42 7.15
CA TYR A 62 -7.06 7.55 5.97
C TYR A 62 -6.51 8.18 4.69
N LYS A 63 -6.78 9.47 4.46
CA LYS A 63 -6.30 10.20 3.27
C LYS A 63 -4.79 10.36 3.29
N VAL A 64 -4.16 10.49 4.47
CA VAL A 64 -2.71 10.57 4.61
C VAL A 64 -2.06 9.24 4.23
N VAL A 65 -2.59 8.13 4.75
CA VAL A 65 -2.10 6.78 4.42
C VAL A 65 -2.30 6.47 2.95
N LEU A 66 -3.49 6.73 2.41
CA LEU A 66 -3.79 6.53 0.99
C LEU A 66 -2.88 7.37 0.09
N LYS A 67 -2.60 8.63 0.46
CA LYS A 67 -1.68 9.49 -0.28
C LYS A 67 -0.26 8.92 -0.24
N ALA A 68 0.24 8.48 0.91
CA ALA A 68 1.56 7.88 1.01
C ALA A 68 1.70 6.62 0.14
N VAL A 69 0.68 5.75 0.13
CA VAL A 69 0.63 4.56 -0.73
C VAL A 69 0.59 4.94 -2.21
N ASN A 70 -0.25 5.91 -2.60
CA ASN A 70 -0.29 6.41 -3.98
C ASN A 70 1.06 7.00 -4.41
N ASN A 71 1.74 7.76 -3.54
CA ASN A 71 3.04 8.33 -3.85
C ASN A 71 4.11 7.24 -4.08
N LEU A 72 4.06 6.13 -3.34
CA LEU A 72 4.96 4.99 -3.57
C LEU A 72 4.72 4.37 -4.95
N ILE A 73 3.45 4.16 -5.31
CA ILE A 73 3.10 3.40 -6.51
C ILE A 73 3.18 4.25 -7.78
N HIS A 74 2.66 5.47 -7.73
CA HIS A 74 2.47 6.33 -8.89
C HIS A 74 3.61 7.32 -9.07
N ASP A 75 4.00 8.04 -8.01
CA ASP A 75 5.03 9.08 -8.13
C ASP A 75 6.44 8.48 -8.16
N GLN A 76 6.65 7.40 -7.41
CA GLN A 76 7.95 6.73 -7.31
C GLN A 76 8.04 5.46 -8.18
N GLY A 77 6.93 5.07 -8.83
CA GLY A 77 6.91 3.97 -9.78
C GLY A 77 7.11 2.58 -9.19
N TYR A 78 6.91 2.39 -7.87
CA TYR A 78 6.96 1.05 -7.29
C TYR A 78 5.74 0.23 -7.70
N ASP A 79 5.96 -1.04 -7.98
CA ASP A 79 4.89 -1.99 -8.28
C ASP A 79 3.99 -2.21 -7.04
N ALA A 80 2.67 -2.18 -7.21
CA ALA A 80 1.73 -2.31 -6.09
C ALA A 80 1.88 -3.65 -5.36
N SER A 81 2.13 -4.74 -6.10
CA SER A 81 2.41 -6.05 -5.50
C SER A 81 3.73 -6.08 -4.71
N PHE A 82 4.74 -5.31 -5.13
CA PHE A 82 5.97 -5.18 -4.35
C PHE A 82 5.73 -4.44 -3.03
N VAL A 83 4.98 -3.33 -3.05
CA VAL A 83 4.66 -2.58 -1.83
C VAL A 83 3.87 -3.44 -0.84
N LEU A 84 2.89 -4.19 -1.34
CA LEU A 84 2.11 -5.13 -0.54
C LEU A 84 2.98 -6.25 0.06
N TYR A 85 3.89 -6.82 -0.74
CA TYR A 85 4.85 -7.80 -0.27
C TYR A 85 5.71 -7.25 0.89
N VAL A 86 6.27 -6.05 0.74
CA VAL A 86 7.09 -5.41 1.78
C VAL A 86 6.30 -5.22 3.07
N LEU A 87 5.06 -4.74 2.98
CA LEU A 87 4.18 -4.57 4.15
C LEU A 87 3.97 -5.91 4.87
N CYS A 88 3.66 -6.97 4.13
CA CYS A 88 3.46 -8.31 4.69
C CYS A 88 4.72 -8.85 5.37
N GLN A 89 5.92 -8.63 4.80
CA GLN A 89 7.17 -9.04 5.44
C GLN A 89 7.45 -8.24 6.71
N CYS A 90 7.21 -6.93 6.69
CA CYS A 90 7.34 -6.08 7.89
C CYS A 90 6.44 -6.55 9.04
N ILE A 91 5.23 -7.04 8.74
CA ILE A 91 4.32 -7.61 9.73
C ILE A 91 4.86 -8.93 10.28
N LYS A 92 5.36 -9.82 9.41
CA LYS A 92 5.97 -11.10 9.81
C LYS A 92 7.19 -10.89 10.72
N GLU A 93 8.02 -9.91 10.39
CA GLU A 93 9.22 -9.55 11.13
C GLU A 93 8.90 -8.66 12.36
N LYS A 94 7.62 -8.32 12.59
CA LYS A 94 7.14 -7.47 13.69
C LYS A 94 7.86 -6.12 13.76
N VAL A 95 8.16 -5.54 12.60
CA VAL A 95 8.83 -4.24 12.51
C VAL A 95 7.91 -3.18 13.13
N PRO A 96 8.36 -2.39 14.12
CA PRO A 96 7.55 -1.33 14.70
C PRO A 96 7.37 -0.20 13.69
N TYR A 97 6.13 0.15 13.38
CA TYR A 97 5.83 1.29 12.52
C TYR A 97 5.46 2.49 13.36
N LYS A 98 6.19 3.59 13.15
CA LYS A 98 5.85 4.89 13.73
C LYS A 98 4.87 5.66 12.85
N SER A 99 4.96 5.47 11.53
CA SER A 99 4.01 6.03 10.59
C SER A 99 3.96 5.29 9.26
N VAL A 100 2.99 5.60 8.39
CA VAL A 100 2.94 5.07 7.01
C VAL A 100 4.24 5.37 6.23
N PHE A 101 4.94 6.45 6.54
CA PHE A 101 6.20 6.79 5.89
C PHE A 101 7.33 5.81 6.23
N SER A 102 7.23 5.09 7.35
CA SER A 102 8.13 3.96 7.64
C SER A 102 8.01 2.86 6.57
N LEU A 103 6.82 2.65 5.98
CA LEU A 103 6.65 1.74 4.84
C LEU A 103 7.50 2.20 3.67
N GLY A 104 7.41 3.49 3.35
CA GLY A 104 8.15 4.08 2.24
C GLY A 104 9.66 3.95 2.42
N TRP A 105 10.16 4.07 3.65
CA TRP A 105 11.57 3.82 3.95
C TRP A 105 11.96 2.37 3.70
N GLN A 106 11.14 1.40 4.13
CA GLN A 106 11.39 -0.04 3.91
C GLN A 106 11.38 -0.38 2.41
N VAL A 107 10.40 0.12 1.66
CA VAL A 107 10.30 -0.08 0.21
C VAL A 107 11.53 0.47 -0.53
N LYS A 108 12.03 1.63 -0.11
CA LYS A 108 13.17 2.29 -0.75
C LYS A 108 14.52 1.66 -0.40
N ASN A 109 14.77 1.43 0.88
CA ASN A 109 16.12 1.18 1.39
C ASN A 109 16.40 -0.29 1.71
N ASN A 110 15.37 -1.12 1.89
CA ASN A 110 15.59 -2.51 2.27
C ASN A 110 15.90 -3.40 1.04
N MET A 111 17.20 -3.56 0.76
CA MET A 111 17.70 -4.37 -0.35
C MET A 111 17.34 -5.86 -0.21
N MET A 112 17.18 -6.38 1.01
CA MET A 112 16.78 -7.77 1.20
C MET A 112 15.37 -8.03 0.66
N TYR A 113 14.42 -7.10 0.89
CA TYR A 113 13.08 -7.26 0.35
C TYR A 113 13.06 -7.19 -1.18
N LYS A 114 13.85 -6.28 -1.78
CA LYS A 114 14.00 -6.19 -3.23
C LYS A 114 14.54 -7.48 -3.84
N ASN A 115 15.61 -8.03 -3.25
CA ASN A 115 16.25 -9.25 -3.73
C ASN A 115 15.35 -10.47 -3.54
N LYS A 116 14.68 -10.61 -2.39
CA LYS A 116 13.72 -11.70 -2.18
C LYS A 116 12.55 -11.61 -3.16
N TYR A 117 12.01 -10.40 -3.38
CA TYR A 117 10.91 -10.21 -4.33
C TYR A 117 11.32 -10.50 -5.78
N SER A 118 12.51 -10.08 -6.20
CA SER A 118 12.99 -10.37 -7.56
C SER A 118 13.18 -11.88 -7.80
N LEU A 119 13.66 -12.62 -6.80
CA LEU A 119 13.75 -14.08 -6.83
C LEU A 119 12.37 -14.75 -6.90
N LEU A 120 11.39 -14.28 -6.12
CA LEU A 120 10.02 -14.81 -6.19
C LEU A 120 9.38 -14.52 -7.55
N LYS A 121 9.69 -13.35 -8.14
CA LYS A 121 9.21 -12.94 -9.46
C LYS A 121 9.79 -13.82 -10.56
N SER A 122 11.09 -14.12 -10.52
CA SER A 122 11.74 -14.97 -11.53
C SER A 122 11.24 -16.41 -11.48
N LYS A 123 10.87 -16.90 -10.29
CA LYS A 123 10.29 -18.24 -10.11
C LYS A 123 8.80 -18.34 -10.44
N ASN A 124 8.14 -17.24 -10.86
CA ASN A 124 6.68 -17.15 -11.04
C ASN A 124 5.84 -17.49 -9.79
N GLU A 125 6.46 -17.56 -8.60
CA GLU A 125 5.79 -17.91 -7.35
C GLU A 125 4.84 -16.80 -6.86
N ILE A 126 4.99 -15.56 -7.36
CA ILE A 126 4.14 -14.42 -7.01
C ILE A 126 2.66 -14.66 -7.36
N LYS A 127 2.36 -15.46 -8.41
CA LYS A 127 0.97 -15.79 -8.75
C LYS A 127 0.28 -16.62 -7.67
N ASN A 128 1.05 -17.40 -6.91
CA ASN A 128 0.57 -18.23 -5.81
C ASN A 128 0.61 -17.50 -4.46
N TYR A 129 1.19 -16.30 -4.38
CA TYR A 129 0.97 -15.40 -3.26
C TYR A 129 -0.42 -14.79 -3.40
N SER A 130 -1.42 -15.56 -2.98
CA SER A 130 -2.73 -15.03 -2.66
C SER A 130 -2.56 -14.10 -1.46
N PHE A 131 -2.54 -12.80 -1.73
CA PHE A 131 -2.59 -11.80 -0.68
C PHE A 131 -3.98 -11.71 -0.04
N ASP A 132 -4.98 -12.33 -0.68
CA ASP A 132 -6.32 -12.57 -0.12
C ASP A 132 -6.27 -13.62 1.01
N ASP A 133 -5.31 -14.56 0.97
CA ASP A 133 -5.11 -15.63 1.95
C ASP A 133 -4.07 -15.30 3.03
N VAL A 134 -3.73 -14.02 3.23
CA VAL A 134 -3.08 -13.61 4.50
C VAL A 134 -4.10 -13.82 5.61
N GLN A 135 -4.21 -15.07 6.09
CA GLN A 135 -4.92 -15.40 7.30
C GLN A 135 -4.30 -14.55 8.40
N CYS A 136 -5.07 -13.55 8.78
CA CYS A 136 -4.75 -12.66 9.87
C CYS A 136 -4.81 -13.51 11.12
N VAL A 137 -3.68 -14.12 11.49
CA VAL A 137 -3.55 -14.75 12.79
C VAL A 137 -3.77 -13.62 13.78
N SER A 138 -4.89 -13.66 14.50
CA SER A 138 -5.16 -12.75 15.59
C SER A 138 -4.11 -13.02 16.66
N SER A 139 -2.95 -12.38 16.56
CA SER A 139 -2.03 -12.36 17.67
C SER A 139 -2.64 -11.45 18.73
N THR A 140 -3.30 -12.07 19.70
CA THR A 140 -3.63 -11.51 21.01
C THR A 140 -2.35 -11.22 21.78
N VAL A 141 -1.50 -10.35 21.24
CA VAL A 141 -0.27 -9.94 21.89
C VAL A 141 -0.31 -8.44 21.98
N ASP A 142 -0.47 -7.98 23.22
CA ASP A 142 -0.47 -6.59 23.61
C ASP A 142 0.77 -5.90 23.03
N ILE A 143 0.52 -4.96 22.12
CA ILE A 143 1.54 -4.05 21.62
C ILE A 143 1.90 -3.16 22.81
N PRO A 144 3.16 -3.12 23.26
CA PRO A 144 3.53 -2.31 24.42
C PRO A 144 3.20 -0.84 24.15
N GLU A 145 2.40 -0.27 25.05
CA GLU A 145 1.95 1.11 25.00
C GLU A 145 3.16 2.04 25.13
N VAL A 146 3.61 2.61 24.00
CA VAL A 146 4.71 3.57 24.00
C VAL A 146 4.19 4.86 24.64
N ARG A 147 4.41 5.02 25.95
CA ARG A 147 4.20 6.30 26.64
C ARG A 147 5.06 7.37 25.95
N LYS A 148 4.39 8.31 25.28
CA LYS A 148 5.03 9.49 24.71
C LYS A 148 5.35 10.45 25.86
N ASP A 149 6.53 10.34 26.44
CA ASP A 149 7.07 11.41 27.26
C ASP A 149 7.33 12.62 26.35
N ARG A 150 6.43 13.61 26.42
CA ARG A 150 6.63 14.93 25.84
C ARG A 150 7.80 15.59 26.59
N LYS A 151 9.03 15.39 26.12
CA LYS A 151 10.13 16.29 26.47
C LYS A 151 9.76 17.68 25.97
N LYS A 152 9.43 18.60 26.89
CA LYS A 152 9.29 20.03 26.58
C LYS A 152 10.60 20.47 25.94
N ARG A 153 10.56 20.88 24.67
CA ARG A 153 11.70 21.56 24.04
C ARG A 153 11.82 22.92 24.71
N ALA A 154 12.99 23.23 25.27
CA ALA A 154 13.30 24.56 25.76
C ALA A 154 13.12 25.54 24.59
N THR A 155 12.39 26.62 24.85
CA THR A 155 12.14 27.67 23.88
C THR A 155 13.28 28.69 23.92
N TRP A 156 13.48 29.41 22.83
CA TRP A 156 14.50 30.48 22.76
C TRP A 156 14.33 31.54 23.86
N ALA A 157 13.10 31.74 24.35
CA ALA A 157 12.79 32.63 25.46
C ALA A 157 13.43 32.17 26.78
N ASP A 158 13.57 30.86 27.00
CA ASP A 158 14.15 30.28 28.22
C ASP A 158 15.68 30.51 28.30
N THR A 159 16.33 30.74 27.16
CA THR A 159 17.78 31.02 27.05
C THR A 159 18.17 32.49 27.09
N LEU A 160 17.23 33.42 26.88
CA LEU A 160 17.53 34.85 26.75
C LEU A 160 17.30 35.66 28.03
N PHE A 161 16.62 35.10 29.03
CA PHE A 161 16.28 35.79 30.29
C PHE A 161 16.85 35.08 31.53
N GLN A 162 18.10 34.59 31.45
CA GLN A 162 18.86 34.19 32.63
C GLN A 162 19.59 35.38 33.26
#